data_AF-A0A3N5W1E2-F1
#
_entry.id   AF-A0A3N5W1E2-F1
#
_cell.length_a   1.000
_cell.length_b   1.000
_cell.length_c   1.000
_cell.angle_alpha   90.00
_cell.angle_beta   90.00
_cell.angle_gamma   90.00
#
_symmetry.space_group_name_H-M   'P 1'
#
loop_
_entity.id
_entity.type
_entity.pdbx_description
1 polymer ?
#
loop_
_entity_poly.entity_id
_entity_poly.type
_entity_poly.pdbx_seq_one_letter_code
_entity_poly.pdbx_strand_id
1 'polypeptide(L)'
;MLRRKSLPDCIVNAPNLFLGNEVWYAAFLDLNADREMGWGAGPIRWTAIRDYAEAWDLDLDDLEFFVRAMDKEYLAIANKPKP
;
A
#
# COMPACT_ATOMS: atom_id res chain seq x y z
N MET A 1 -18.00 -27.61 21.79
CA MET A 1 -17.35 -27.78 20.47
C MET A 1 -17.36 -26.45 19.74
N LEU A 2 -16.22 -25.81 19.53
CA LEU A 2 -16.10 -24.63 18.65
C LEU A 2 -16.23 -25.12 17.20
N ARG A 3 -17.26 -24.68 16.47
CA ARG A 3 -17.35 -24.93 15.02
C ARG A 3 -16.22 -24.16 14.34
N ARG A 4 -15.30 -24.86 13.66
CA ARG A 4 -14.39 -24.23 12.70
C ARG A 4 -15.25 -23.65 11.58
N LYS A 5 -15.42 -22.32 11.56
CA LYS A 5 -15.87 -21.63 10.34
C LYS A 5 -14.73 -21.72 9.31
N SER A 6 -15.08 -21.81 8.03
CA SER A 6 -14.10 -21.64 6.95
C SER A 6 -13.44 -20.26 7.07
N LEU A 7 -12.17 -20.18 6.69
CA LEU A 7 -11.50 -18.88 6.61
C LEU A 7 -12.21 -18.00 5.56
N PRO A 8 -12.37 -16.70 5.81
CA PRO A 8 -12.81 -15.74 4.80
C PRO A 8 -12.00 -15.82 3.50
N ASP A 9 -12.65 -15.60 2.35
CA ASP A 9 -12.02 -15.69 1.04
C ASP A 9 -10.82 -14.74 0.87
N CYS A 10 -10.83 -13.59 1.55
CA CYS A 10 -9.72 -12.63 1.52
C CYS A 10 -8.44 -13.15 2.19
N ILE A 11 -8.56 -14.11 3.12
CA ILE A 11 -7.42 -14.78 3.76
C ILE A 11 -6.94 -15.94 2.88
N VAL A 12 -7.87 -16.71 2.31
CA VAL A 12 -7.54 -17.87 1.46
C VAL A 12 -6.85 -17.45 0.17
N ASN A 13 -7.29 -16.34 -0.42
CA ASN A 13 -6.78 -15.81 -1.69
C ASN A 13 -5.90 -14.58 -1.49
N ALA A 14 -5.27 -14.44 -0.31
CA ALA A 14 -4.31 -13.37 -0.09
C ALA A 14 -3.17 -13.48 -1.11
N PRO A 15 -2.78 -12.38 -1.77
CA PRO A 15 -1.67 -12.41 -2.73
C PRO A 15 -0.37 -12.74 -1.99
N ASN A 16 0.46 -13.58 -2.61
CA ASN A 16 1.82 -13.81 -2.14
C ASN A 16 2.74 -12.74 -2.75
N LEU A 17 3.55 -12.10 -1.91
CA LEU A 17 4.61 -11.22 -2.38
C LEU A 17 5.74 -12.06 -2.97
N PHE A 18 6.28 -11.62 -4.11
CA PHE A 18 7.52 -12.17 -4.63
C PHE A 18 8.68 -11.75 -3.72
N LEU A 19 9.67 -12.63 -3.58
CA LEU A 19 10.86 -12.37 -2.78
C LEU A 19 11.55 -11.07 -3.23
N GLY A 20 11.83 -10.18 -2.28
CA GLY A 20 12.40 -8.86 -2.51
C GLY A 20 11.35 -7.74 -2.59
N ASN A 21 10.07 -8.04 -2.83
CA ASN A 21 9.01 -7.01 -2.90
C ASN A 21 8.50 -6.57 -1.52
N GLU A 22 8.97 -7.20 -0.45
CA GLU A 22 8.60 -6.85 0.92
C GLU A 22 9.03 -5.42 1.26
N VAL A 23 10.18 -4.96 0.73
CA VAL A 23 10.68 -3.60 0.95
C VAL A 23 9.73 -2.55 0.37
N TRP A 24 9.22 -2.79 -0.85
CA TRP A 24 8.29 -1.87 -1.50
C TRP A 24 6.95 -1.84 -0.80
N TYR A 25 6.46 -3.01 -0.38
CA TYR A 25 5.22 -3.11 0.38
C TYR A 25 5.32 -2.41 1.74
N ALA A 26 6.43 -2.61 2.47
CA ALA A 26 6.70 -1.92 3.72
C ALA A 26 6.76 -0.40 3.53
N ALA A 27 7.49 0.08 2.51
CA ALA A 27 7.57 1.50 2.21
C ALA A 27 6.20 2.11 1.88
N PHE A 28 5.36 1.40 1.13
CA PHE A 28 3.97 1.82 0.89
C PHE A 28 3.18 1.94 2.21
N LEU A 29 3.28 0.96 3.10
CA LEU A 29 2.58 1.01 4.39
C LEU A 29 3.01 2.19 5.26
N ASP A 30 4.32 2.48 5.30
CA ASP A 30 4.87 3.61 6.05
C ASP A 30 4.40 4.94 5.46
N LEU A 31 4.59 5.12 4.14
CA LEU A 31 4.18 6.33 3.41
C LEU A 31 2.67 6.57 3.42
N ASN A 32 1.88 5.52 3.60
CA ASN A 32 0.44 5.62 3.69
C ASN A 32 -0.02 6.42 4.93
N ALA A 33 0.81 6.49 5.98
CA ALA A 33 0.52 7.32 7.16
C ALA A 33 0.64 8.82 6.87
N ASP A 34 1.47 9.20 5.90
CA ASP A 34 1.74 10.59 5.51
C ASP A 34 0.83 11.11 4.39
N ARG A 35 -0.18 10.33 4.00
CA ARG A 35 -1.09 10.73 2.91
C ARG A 35 -1.96 11.91 3.31
N GLU A 36 -2.29 12.72 2.31
CA GLU A 36 -3.24 13.82 2.51
C GLU A 36 -4.66 13.27 2.65
N MET A 37 -5.37 13.75 3.68
CA MET A 37 -6.74 13.36 3.99
C MET A 37 -7.63 14.60 3.95
N GLY A 38 -8.69 14.55 3.14
CA GLY A 38 -9.68 15.63 3.03
C GLY A 38 -11.08 15.05 2.80
N TRP A 39 -11.71 15.41 1.69
CA TRP A 39 -12.99 14.83 1.25
C TRP A 39 -12.88 13.38 0.77
N GLY A 40 -11.65 12.87 0.65
CA GLY A 40 -11.29 11.52 0.31
C GLY A 40 -9.81 11.29 0.60
N ALA A 41 -9.34 10.07 0.37
CA ALA A 41 -7.92 9.78 0.41
C ALA A 41 -7.25 10.39 -0.85
N GLY A 42 -6.25 11.23 -0.64
CA GLY A 42 -5.38 11.75 -1.70
C GLY A 42 -4.19 10.83 -1.98
N PRO A 43 -3.52 11.00 -3.13
CA PRO A 43 -2.33 10.21 -3.46
C PRO A 43 -1.18 10.50 -2.49
N ILE A 44 -0.28 9.53 -2.34
CA ILE A 44 0.98 9.73 -1.61
C ILE A 44 1.80 10.79 -2.35
N ARG A 45 2.25 11.83 -1.62
CA ARG A 45 3.00 12.95 -2.23
C ARG A 45 4.35 12.47 -2.73
N TRP A 46 4.74 12.92 -3.93
CA TRP A 46 6.05 12.58 -4.50
C TRP A 46 7.23 12.96 -3.59
N THR A 47 7.15 14.10 -2.93
CA THR A 47 8.19 14.52 -1.98
C THR A 47 8.36 13.54 -0.83
N ALA A 48 7.28 12.94 -0.33
CA ALA A 48 7.38 11.92 0.71
C ALA A 48 8.06 10.65 0.20
N ILE A 49 7.76 10.23 -1.04
CA ILE A 49 8.42 9.09 -1.69
C ILE A 49 9.92 9.37 -1.85
N ARG A 50 10.28 10.56 -2.35
CA ARG A 50 11.68 10.98 -2.50
C ARG A 50 12.42 11.00 -1.17
N ASP A 51 11.83 11.62 -0.15
CA ASP A 51 12.47 11.75 1.16
C ASP A 51 12.62 10.37 1.84
N TYR A 52 11.70 9.45 1.60
CA TYR A 52 11.81 8.06 2.04
C TYR A 52 12.92 7.30 1.29
N ALA A 53 13.00 7.45 -0.04
CA ALA A 53 14.07 6.84 -0.82
C ALA A 53 15.46 7.29 -0.32
N GLU A 54 15.62 8.59 -0.05
CA GLU A 54 16.85 9.15 0.50
C GLU A 54 17.15 8.63 1.92
N ALA A 55 16.13 8.59 2.80
CA ALA A 55 16.31 8.15 4.19
C ALA A 55 16.72 6.68 4.31
N TRP A 56 16.32 5.84 3.35
CA TRP A 56 16.54 4.40 3.38
C TRP A 56 17.55 3.90 2.32
N ASP A 57 18.23 4.81 1.61
CA ASP A 57 19.18 4.50 0.53
C ASP A 57 18.59 3.56 -0.53
N LEU A 58 17.35 3.85 -0.94
CA LEU A 58 16.62 3.10 -1.96
C LEU A 58 16.68 3.82 -3.31
N ASP A 59 16.59 3.04 -4.39
CA ASP A 59 16.41 3.59 -5.73
C ASP A 59 15.02 4.26 -5.84
N LEU A 60 15.03 5.55 -6.22
CA LEU A 60 13.81 6.37 -6.26
C LEU A 60 12.86 5.91 -7.37
N ASP A 61 13.38 5.53 -8.53
CA ASP A 61 12.56 5.17 -9.69
C ASP A 61 11.82 3.86 -9.41
N ASP A 62 12.51 2.86 -8.84
CA ASP A 62 11.91 1.61 -8.41
C ASP A 62 10.89 1.84 -7.28
N LEU A 63 11.25 2.61 -6.24
CA LEU A 63 10.35 2.90 -5.13
C LEU A 63 9.07 3.59 -5.62
N GLU A 64 9.21 4.63 -6.44
CA GLU A 64 8.07 5.34 -7.01
C GLU A 64 7.21 4.39 -7.85
N PHE A 65 7.80 3.57 -8.72
CA PHE A 65 7.06 2.64 -9.56
C PHE A 65 6.15 1.72 -8.72
N PHE A 66 6.71 1.05 -7.70
CA PHE A 66 5.94 0.11 -6.89
C PHE A 66 4.93 0.80 -5.97
N VAL A 67 5.31 1.91 -5.33
CA VAL A 67 4.41 2.67 -4.45
C VAL A 67 3.23 3.23 -5.23
N ARG A 68 3.44 3.73 -6.45
CA ARG A 68 2.36 4.25 -7.31
C ARG A 68 1.39 3.16 -7.74
N ALA A 69 1.89 1.96 -8.04
CA ALA A 69 1.04 0.83 -8.39
C ALA A 69 0.09 0.46 -7.24
N MET A 70 0.59 0.40 -6.01
CA MET A 70 -0.21 0.10 -4.82
C MET A 70 -1.14 1.27 -4.44
N ASP A 71 -0.66 2.51 -4.49
CA ASP A 71 -1.45 3.69 -4.14
C ASP A 71 -2.66 3.85 -5.08
N LYS A 72 -2.50 3.54 -6.37
CA LYS A 72 -3.61 3.52 -7.33
C LYS A 72 -4.74 2.59 -6.89
N GLU A 73 -4.43 1.35 -6.52
CA GLU A 73 -5.43 0.37 -6.08
C GLU A 73 -6.04 0.76 -4.72
N TYR A 74 -5.22 1.26 -3.81
CA TYR A 74 -5.70 1.78 -2.53
C TYR A 74 -6.72 2.90 -2.72
N LEU A 75 -6.43 3.89 -3.57
CA LEU A 75 -7.33 5.02 -3.85
C LEU A 75 -8.65 4.56 -4.46
N ALA A 76 -8.61 3.57 -5.36
CA ALA A 76 -9.82 3.00 -5.96
C ALA A 76 -10.74 2.36 -4.91
N ILE A 77 -10.17 1.71 -3.90
CA ILE A 77 -10.92 1.09 -2.79
C ILE A 77 -11.38 2.16 -1.78
N ALA A 78 -10.48 3.03 -1.34
CA ALA A 78 -10.70 4.00 -0.27
C ALA A 78 -11.73 5.06 -0.63
N ASN A 79 -11.77 5.48 -1.91
CA ASN A 79 -12.71 6.49 -2.39
C ASN A 79 -13.99 5.87 -2.98
N LYS A 80 -14.14 4.54 -2.96
CA LYS A 80 -15.38 3.90 -3.40
C LYS A 80 -16.53 4.30 -2.46
N PRO A 81 -17.67 4.77 -2.99
CA PRO A 81 -18.84 5.06 -2.16
C PRO A 81 -19.25 3.81 -1.39
N LYS A 82 -19.37 3.91 -0.06
CA LYS A 82 -19.93 2.83 0.75
C LYS A 82 -21.45 2.74 0.46
N PRO A 83 -22.00 1.53 0.32
CA PRO A 83 -23.43 1.33 0.08
C PRO A 83 -24.29 1.78 1.27
#